data_AF-A0A7X7MT59-F1
#
_entry.id   AF-A0A7X7MT59-F1
#
_cell.length_a   1.000
_cell.length_b   1.000
_cell.length_c   1.000
_cell.angle_alpha   90.00
_cell.angle_beta   90.00
_cell.angle_gamma   90.00
#
_symmetry.space_group_name_H-M   'P 1'
#
loop_
_entity.id
_entity.type
_entity.pdbx_description
1 polymer ?
#
loop_
_entity_poly.entity_id
_entity_poly.type
_entity_poly.pdbx_seq_one_letter_code
_entity_poly.pdbx_strand_id
1 'polypeptide(L)'
;MKKSVVCGVVLLAGIAGAAGIVEGEKALPLVQDVDVVVIGGSSGAVAAALKAAEAGAKVFVAAPRPYLGEDMAGKLRLRLDSDDDARCGLIAKMFTPD
;
A
#
# COMPACT_ATOMS: atom_id res chain seq x y z
N MET A 1 18.09 33.63 53.34
CA MET A 1 16.71 33.84 52.84
C MET A 1 16.78 34.34 51.41
N LYS A 2 16.52 33.48 50.42
CA LYS A 2 16.14 33.82 49.04
C LYS A 2 15.62 32.52 48.42
N LYS A 3 14.31 32.51 48.15
CA LYS A 3 13.53 31.37 47.63
C LYS A 3 13.74 31.33 46.11
N SER A 4 13.98 30.16 45.53
CA SER A 4 13.86 29.96 44.08
C SER A 4 13.37 28.54 43.84
N VAL A 5 12.06 28.41 43.72
CA VAL A 5 11.37 27.19 43.26
C VAL A 5 11.36 27.27 41.75
N VAL A 6 12.14 26.39 41.09
CA VAL A 6 12.06 26.21 39.64
C VAL A 6 11.05 25.08 39.41
N CYS A 7 9.85 25.46 38.97
CA CYS A 7 8.83 24.53 38.52
C CYS A 7 9.19 24.09 37.10
N GLY A 8 9.92 22.99 36.97
CA GLY A 8 10.19 22.37 35.67
C GLY A 8 8.90 21.75 35.14
N VAL A 9 8.28 22.40 34.16
CA VAL A 9 7.19 21.82 33.38
C VAL A 9 7.78 20.65 32.59
N VAL A 10 7.60 19.44 33.10
CA VAL A 10 7.86 18.22 32.33
C VAL A 10 6.71 18.10 31.33
N LEU A 11 6.98 18.42 30.07
CA LEU A 11 6.14 18.01 28.95
C LEU A 11 6.17 16.49 28.87
N LEU A 12 5.20 15.83 29.51
CA LEU A 12 4.81 14.47 29.13
C LEU A 12 4.21 14.57 27.72
N ALA A 13 5.05 14.45 26.70
CA ALA A 13 4.60 14.17 25.35
C ALA A 13 3.75 12.90 25.42
N GLY A 14 2.44 13.08 25.23
CA GLY A 14 1.47 12.01 25.30
C GLY A 14 1.88 10.90 24.37
N ILE A 15 2.16 9.73 24.94
CA ILE A 15 2.04 8.46 24.25
C ILE A 15 0.54 8.35 23.99
N ALA A 16 0.07 8.90 22.88
CA ALA A 16 -1.26 8.60 22.37
C ALA A 16 -1.23 7.12 22.01
N GLY A 17 -1.54 6.27 23.00
CA GLY A 17 -1.80 4.87 22.75
C GLY A 17 -2.86 4.81 21.67
N ALA A 18 -2.53 4.21 20.52
CA ALA A 18 -3.51 3.94 19.50
C ALA A 18 -4.66 3.20 20.20
N ALA A 19 -5.80 3.87 20.35
CA ALA A 19 -6.99 3.27 20.92
C ALA A 19 -7.44 2.20 19.92
N GLY A 20 -6.96 0.97 20.12
CA GLY A 20 -7.37 -0.17 19.33
C GLY A 20 -8.87 -0.36 19.48
N ILE A 21 -9.59 -0.44 18.36
CA ILE A 21 -10.98 -0.87 18.35
C ILE A 21 -10.94 -2.39 18.43
N VAL A 22 -11.47 -2.96 19.52
CA VAL A 22 -11.62 -4.41 19.64
C VAL A 22 -12.84 -4.80 18.81
N GLU A 23 -12.61 -5.32 17.60
CA GLU A 23 -13.66 -5.99 16.84
C GLU A 23 -13.88 -7.40 17.40
N GLY A 24 -15.15 -7.79 17.53
CA GLY A 24 -15.51 -9.16 17.91
C GLY A 24 -15.16 -10.16 16.81
N GLU A 25 -15.07 -11.44 17.17
CA GLU A 25 -14.87 -12.51 16.20
C GLU A 25 -15.95 -12.46 15.12
N LYS A 26 -15.53 -12.40 13.85
CA LYS A 26 -16.43 -12.37 12.70
C LYS A 26 -15.91 -13.28 11.63
N ALA A 27 -16.79 -14.12 11.08
CA ALA A 27 -16.50 -14.88 9.88
C ALA A 27 -16.30 -13.90 8.72
N LEU A 28 -15.08 -13.87 8.17
CA LEU A 28 -14.80 -13.14 6.94
C LEU A 28 -15.25 -13.98 5.75
N PRO A 29 -15.94 -13.37 4.75
CA PRO A 29 -16.33 -14.09 3.56
C PRO A 29 -15.09 -14.54 2.79
N LEU A 30 -14.98 -15.84 2.55
CA LEU A 30 -13.95 -16.38 1.66
C LEU A 30 -14.33 -16.05 0.22
N VAL A 31 -13.52 -15.24 -0.45
CA VAL A 31 -13.73 -14.89 -1.86
C VAL A 31 -13.39 -16.07 -2.76
N GLN A 32 -12.23 -16.70 -2.56
CA GLN A 32 -11.83 -17.89 -3.30
C GLN A 32 -10.74 -18.69 -2.57
N ASP A 33 -10.76 -20.01 -2.73
CA ASP A 33 -9.71 -20.93 -2.28
C ASP A 33 -8.77 -21.28 -3.45
N VAL A 34 -7.50 -20.87 -3.36
CA VAL A 34 -6.52 -20.95 -4.46
C VAL A 34 -5.13 -21.28 -3.96
N ASP A 35 -4.31 -21.87 -4.83
CA ASP A 35 -2.92 -22.25 -4.51
C ASP A 35 -1.97 -21.03 -4.61
N VAL A 36 -2.25 -20.11 -5.55
CA VAL A 36 -1.42 -18.92 -5.81
C VAL A 36 -2.29 -17.68 -5.95
N VAL A 37 -1.91 -16.60 -5.24
CA VAL A 37 -2.48 -15.27 -5.43
C VAL A 37 -1.43 -14.35 -6.06
N VAL A 38 -1.81 -13.68 -7.14
CA VAL A 38 -0.99 -12.64 -7.80
C VAL A 38 -1.64 -11.28 -7.58
N ILE A 39 -0.90 -10.35 -6.98
CA ILE A 39 -1.33 -8.97 -6.76
C ILE A 39 -0.69 -8.06 -7.80
N GLY A 40 -1.53 -7.38 -8.59
CA GLY A 40 -1.12 -6.49 -9.68
C GLY A 40 -1.59 -6.97 -11.04
N GLY A 41 -1.86 -6.01 -11.92
CA GLY A 41 -2.39 -6.25 -13.27
C GLY A 41 -1.39 -5.98 -14.39
N SER A 42 -0.08 -5.88 -14.12
CA SER A 42 0.93 -5.61 -15.15
C SER A 42 1.18 -6.83 -16.05
N SER A 43 1.83 -6.62 -17.20
CA SER A 43 2.23 -7.68 -18.12
C SER A 43 3.06 -8.78 -17.42
N GLY A 44 3.98 -8.39 -16.53
CA GLY A 44 4.78 -9.33 -15.73
C GLY A 44 3.93 -10.12 -14.71
N ALA A 45 2.96 -9.47 -14.06
CA ALA A 45 2.04 -10.15 -13.15
C ALA A 45 1.18 -11.19 -13.88
N VAL A 46 0.67 -10.83 -15.06
CA VAL A 46 -0.08 -11.75 -15.92
C VAL A 46 0.79 -12.92 -16.38
N ALA A 47 2.03 -12.67 -16.79
CA ALA A 47 2.95 -13.73 -17.19
C ALA A 47 3.22 -14.72 -16.05
N ALA A 48 3.42 -14.23 -14.82
CA ALA A 48 3.58 -15.08 -13.65
C ALA A 48 2.33 -15.92 -13.33
N ALA A 49 1.15 -15.30 -13.37
CA ALA A 49 -0.12 -15.98 -13.16
C ALA A 49 -0.35 -17.10 -14.20
N LEU A 50 -0.06 -16.82 -15.47
CA LEU A 50 -0.15 -17.80 -16.56
C LEU A 50 0.80 -18.98 -16.32
N LYS A 51 2.07 -18.71 -15.96
CA LYS A 51 3.04 -19.79 -15.70
C LYS A 51 2.63 -20.68 -14.53
N ALA A 52 2.07 -20.10 -13.46
CA ALA A 52 1.53 -20.88 -12.35
C ALA A 52 0.31 -21.73 -12.76
N ALA A 53 -0.61 -21.15 -13.54
CA ALA A 53 -1.77 -21.88 -14.06
C ALA A 53 -1.37 -23.01 -15.02
N GLU A 54 -0.39 -22.78 -15.90
CA GLU A 54 0.19 -23.80 -16.80
C GLU A 54 0.84 -24.95 -16.02
N ALA A 55 1.38 -24.68 -14.83
CA ALA A 55 1.90 -25.69 -13.91
C ALA A 55 0.81 -26.43 -13.11
N GLY A 56 -0.47 -26.09 -13.32
CA GLY A 56 -1.63 -26.77 -12.71
C GLY A 56 -2.16 -26.12 -11.44
N ALA A 57 -1.65 -24.95 -11.03
CA ALA A 57 -2.15 -24.24 -9.84
C ALA A 57 -3.52 -23.58 -10.10
N LYS A 58 -4.38 -23.54 -9.09
CA LYS A 58 -5.50 -22.60 -9.03
C LYS A 58 -4.94 -21.22 -8.71
N VAL A 59 -5.13 -20.27 -9.62
CA VAL A 59 -4.56 -18.92 -9.49
C VAL A 59 -5.67 -17.87 -9.38
N PHE A 60 -5.54 -16.95 -8.42
CA PHE A 60 -6.37 -15.74 -8.34
C PHE A 60 -5.51 -14.51 -8.62
N VAL A 61 -5.97 -13.64 -9.52
CA VAL A 61 -5.29 -12.37 -9.83
C VAL A 61 -6.16 -11.23 -9.32
N ALA A 62 -5.59 -10.38 -8.46
CA ALA A 62 -6.22 -9.16 -7.98
C ALA A 62 -5.48 -7.95 -8.54
N ALA A 63 -6.18 -7.11 -9.30
CA ALA A 63 -5.62 -5.90 -9.89
C ALA A 63 -6.43 -4.66 -9.48
N PRO A 64 -5.79 -3.50 -9.34
CA PRO A 64 -6.48 -2.25 -8.97
C PRO A 64 -7.28 -1.64 -10.13
N ARG A 65 -7.23 -2.24 -11.33
CA ARG A 65 -7.92 -1.79 -12.54
C ARG A 65 -8.84 -2.87 -13.07
N PRO A 66 -9.93 -2.52 -13.77
CA PRO A 66 -10.86 -3.49 -14.37
C PRO A 66 -10.30 -4.16 -15.64
N TYR A 67 -8.99 -4.05 -15.90
CA TYR A 67 -8.29 -4.62 -17.04
C TYR A 67 -6.85 -4.99 -16.64
N LEU A 68 -6.21 -5.82 -17.45
CA LEU A 68 -4.82 -6.28 -17.27
C LEU A 68 -3.88 -5.63 -18.29
N GLY A 69 -2.58 -5.79 -18.08
CA GLY A 69 -1.53 -5.14 -18.86
C GLY A 69 -1.55 -3.63 -18.71
N GLU A 70 -1.79 -3.09 -17.51
CA GLU A 70 -1.89 -1.64 -17.28
C GLU A 70 -0.63 -0.85 -17.64
N ASP A 71 0.52 -1.52 -17.62
CA ASP A 71 1.83 -1.06 -18.07
C ASP A 71 1.97 -0.98 -19.61
N MET A 72 1.10 -1.68 -20.36
CA MET A 72 1.08 -1.66 -21.82
C MET A 72 -0.14 -0.93 -22.41
N ALA A 73 -1.31 -1.22 -21.86
CA ALA A 73 -2.61 -0.71 -22.33
C ALA A 73 -3.03 0.58 -21.61
N GLY A 74 -2.45 0.87 -20.44
CA GLY A 74 -2.78 2.06 -19.69
C GLY A 74 -2.15 3.31 -20.30
N LYS A 75 -2.89 4.44 -20.26
CA LYS A 75 -2.34 5.76 -20.63
C LYS A 75 -1.35 6.33 -19.61
N LEU A 76 -1.09 5.60 -18.51
CA LEU A 76 -0.25 6.00 -17.37
C LEU A 76 -0.45 7.49 -17.02
N ARG A 77 -1.72 7.94 -16.91
CA ARG A 77 -2.05 9.27 -16.38
C ARG A 77 -1.81 9.24 -14.88
N LEU A 78 -0.54 9.36 -14.51
CA LEU A 78 -0.10 9.38 -13.14
C LEU A 78 -0.47 10.73 -12.53
N ARG A 79 -0.81 10.71 -11.25
CA ARG A 79 -1.05 11.88 -10.43
C ARG A 79 -0.11 11.78 -9.25
N LEU A 80 0.45 12.92 -8.87
CA LEU A 80 1.21 13.02 -7.63
C LEU A 80 0.22 13.30 -6.49
N ASP A 81 0.26 12.47 -5.46
CA ASP A 81 -0.45 12.69 -4.20
C ASP A 81 0.50 13.33 -3.17
N SER A 82 -0.07 13.96 -2.14
CA SER A 82 0.70 14.67 -1.10
C SER A 82 1.69 13.78 -0.35
N ASP A 83 1.43 12.49 -0.36
CA ASP A 83 2.12 11.48 0.43
C ASP A 83 3.16 10.72 -0.41
N ASP A 84 3.30 11.05 -1.70
CA ASP A 84 4.27 10.41 -2.59
C ASP A 84 5.71 10.71 -2.17
N ASP A 85 6.57 9.69 -2.27
CA ASP A 85 7.94 9.76 -1.75
C ASP A 85 8.84 10.66 -2.59
N ALA A 86 8.97 11.91 -2.16
CA ALA A 86 9.84 12.92 -2.77
C ALA A 86 11.33 12.56 -2.78
N ARG A 87 11.77 11.51 -2.06
CA ARG A 87 13.16 11.01 -2.12
C ARG A 87 13.45 10.28 -3.43
N CYS A 88 12.41 9.82 -4.13
CA CYS A 88 12.57 9.17 -5.42
C CYS A 88 12.84 10.22 -6.51
N GLY A 89 14.12 10.37 -6.91
CA GLY A 89 14.51 11.32 -7.96
C GLY A 89 13.84 11.07 -9.33
N LEU A 90 13.28 9.88 -9.55
CA LEU A 90 12.49 9.57 -10.74
C LEU A 90 11.13 10.30 -10.74
N ILE A 91 10.47 10.41 -9.58
CA ILE A 91 9.18 11.11 -9.44
C ILE A 91 9.34 12.57 -9.87
N ALA A 92 10.36 13.27 -9.37
CA ALA A 92 10.62 14.65 -9.79
C ALA A 92 10.75 14.79 -11.31
N LYS A 93 11.44 13.86 -11.97
CA LYS A 93 11.61 13.87 -13.44
C LYS A 93 10.33 13.55 -14.20
N MET A 94 9.48 12.66 -13.69
CA MET A 94 8.23 12.28 -14.37
C MET A 94 7.15 13.36 -14.35
N PHE A 95 7.20 14.27 -13.37
CA PHE A 95 6.17 15.30 -13.17
C PHE A 95 6.64 16.73 -13.42
N THR A 96 7.92 16.94 -13.76
CA THR A 96 8.41 18.25 -14.20
C THR A 96 8.08 18.43 -15.68
N PRO A 97 7.35 19.48 -16.08
CA PRO A 97 7.16 19.79 -17.50
C PRO A 97 8.50 20.15 -18.16
N ASP A 98 8.66 19.80 -19.44
CA ASP A 98 9.86 20.13 -20.24
C ASP A 98 10.13 21.64 -20.33
#